data_AF-A0A2U1F2E9-F1
#
_entry.id   AF-A0A2U1F2E9-F1
#
_cell.length_a   1.000
_cell.length_b   1.000
_cell.length_c   1.000
_cell.angle_alpha   90.00
_cell.angle_beta   90.00
_cell.angle_gamma   90.00
#
_symmetry.space_group_name_H-M   'P 1'
#
loop_
_entity.id
_entity.type
_entity.pdbx_description
1 polymer ?
#
loop_
_entity_poly.entity_id
_entity_poly.type
_entity_poly.pdbx_seq_one_letter_code
_entity_poly.pdbx_strand_id
1 'polypeptide(L)'
;MHNGDALIVFESDLAVAPHVRSCVDEVRAAGTQIVISHQEADGGQGVPWRLHLGGALTFFTSSGAALVLASASDPCRDVFRLDLALLEFLGLRGCTALLHGTRRFREHGGLLSIEHPRTPVRRVLRHGLVGAHNVRLG
;
A
#
# COMPACT_ATOMS: atom_id res chain seq x y z
N MET A 1 3.17 26.64 1.75
CA MET A 1 2.73 25.57 0.81
C MET A 1 3.97 24.76 0.46
N HIS A 2 4.24 23.67 1.19
CA HIS A 2 5.35 22.78 0.84
C HIS A 2 4.80 21.69 -0.07
N ASN A 3 5.14 21.80 -1.36
CA ASN A 3 5.10 20.68 -2.30
C ASN A 3 6.01 19.59 -1.72
N GLY A 4 5.43 18.66 -0.97
CA GLY A 4 6.14 17.46 -0.51
C GLY A 4 6.40 16.60 -1.73
N ASP A 5 7.66 16.35 -2.01
CA ASP A 5 8.17 15.60 -3.15
C ASP A 5 7.35 14.34 -3.43
N ALA A 6 6.63 14.36 -4.55
CA ALA A 6 6.11 13.15 -5.16
C ALA A 6 7.31 12.42 -5.78
N LEU A 7 7.98 11.58 -4.99
CA LEU A 7 8.96 10.64 -5.52
C LEU A 7 8.21 9.65 -6.42
N ILE A 8 8.17 9.90 -7.73
CA ILE A 8 7.75 8.91 -8.70
C ILE A 8 8.80 7.79 -8.63
N VAL A 9 8.45 6.66 -8.05
CA VAL A 9 9.38 5.52 -7.91
C VAL A 9 9.63 4.92 -9.29
N PHE A 10 10.66 5.43 -9.95
CA PHE A 10 11.32 4.79 -11.09
C PHE A 10 12.22 3.68 -10.54
N GLU A 11 11.87 2.43 -10.83
CA GLU A 11 12.67 1.19 -10.90
C GLU A 11 13.82 0.87 -9.91
N SER A 12 14.18 1.72 -8.95
CA SER A 12 15.43 1.61 -8.18
C SER A 12 15.24 1.40 -6.68
N ASP A 13 14.12 1.84 -6.09
CA ASP A 13 13.94 1.86 -4.62
C ASP A 13 13.13 0.70 -4.04
N LEU A 14 12.95 -0.31 -4.85
CA LEU A 14 12.25 -1.49 -4.44
C LEU A 14 13.23 -2.56 -4.91
N ALA A 15 14.04 -3.07 -4.00
CA ALA A 15 14.71 -4.37 -4.16
C ALA A 15 13.62 -5.46 -4.16
N VAL A 16 12.60 -5.29 -5.00
CA VAL A 16 11.55 -6.25 -5.26
C VAL A 16 12.28 -7.43 -5.82
N ALA A 17 12.35 -8.48 -5.02
CA ALA A 17 12.76 -9.77 -5.49
C ALA A 17 12.04 -10.03 -6.84
N PRO A 18 12.71 -10.63 -7.84
CA PRO A 18 12.21 -10.70 -9.22
C PRO A 18 10.75 -11.17 -9.37
N HIS A 19 10.26 -11.98 -8.42
CA HIS A 19 8.88 -12.46 -8.37
C HIS A 19 7.83 -11.36 -8.08
N VAL A 20 8.22 -10.26 -7.44
CA VAL A 20 7.32 -9.13 -7.16
C VAL A 20 7.25 -8.15 -8.33
N ARG A 21 8.26 -8.13 -9.22
CA ARG A 21 8.27 -7.24 -10.40
C ARG A 21 7.13 -7.54 -11.36
N SER A 22 6.88 -8.82 -11.66
CA SER A 22 5.75 -9.27 -12.47
C SER A 22 4.39 -8.79 -11.91
N CYS A 23 4.24 -8.83 -10.58
CA CYS A 23 3.06 -8.34 -9.89
C CYS A 23 2.91 -6.81 -9.95
N VAL A 24 4.01 -6.06 -9.86
CA VAL A 24 4.00 -4.60 -10.02
C VAL A 24 3.60 -4.23 -11.45
N ASP A 25 4.12 -4.96 -12.44
CA ASP A 25 3.83 -4.72 -13.86
C ASP A 25 2.36 -5.04 -14.20
N GLU A 26 1.79 -6.10 -13.64
CA GLU A 26 0.36 -6.43 -13.76
C GLU A 26 -0.53 -5.30 -13.20
N VAL A 27 -0.18 -4.78 -12.02
CA VAL A 27 -0.93 -3.72 -11.35
C VAL A 27 -0.84 -2.41 -12.16
N ARG A 28 0.35 -2.11 -12.70
CA ARG A 28 0.57 -0.94 -13.58
C ARG A 28 -0.14 -1.06 -14.93
N ALA A 29 -0.14 -2.24 -15.55
CA ALA A 29 -0.84 -2.49 -16.81
C ALA A 29 -2.36 -2.28 -16.69
N ALA A 30 -2.91 -2.50 -15.50
CA ALA A 30 -4.30 -2.19 -15.16
C ALA A 30 -4.55 -0.70 -14.83
N GLY A 31 -3.55 0.17 -14.97
CA GLY A 31 -3.65 1.61 -14.71
C GLY A 31 -3.57 2.00 -13.23
N THR A 32 -3.19 1.07 -12.34
CA THR A 32 -3.02 1.39 -10.91
C THR A 32 -1.65 2.00 -10.68
N GLN A 33 -1.64 3.16 -10.03
CA GLN A 33 -0.43 3.87 -9.66
C GLN A 33 0.03 3.41 -8.27
N ILE A 34 1.32 3.10 -8.13
CA ILE A 34 1.95 2.68 -6.89
C ILE A 34 3.16 3.58 -6.66
N VAL A 35 3.14 4.32 -5.55
CA VAL A 35 4.26 5.17 -5.12
C VAL A 35 4.62 4.83 -3.68
N ILE A 36 5.90 4.55 -3.41
CA ILE A 36 6.40 4.21 -2.07
C ILE A 36 7.28 5.36 -1.59
N SER A 37 6.98 5.90 -0.41
CA SER A 37 7.81 6.90 0.27
C SER A 37 8.61 6.26 1.39
N HIS A 38 9.90 6.58 1.43
CA HIS A 38 10.85 6.11 2.44
C HIS A 38 11.11 7.20 3.47
N GLN A 39 11.46 6.78 4.68
CA GLN A 39 11.88 7.70 5.73
C GLN A 39 13.37 7.88 5.52
N GLU A 40 13.85 9.12 5.46
CA GLU A 40 15.29 9.37 5.38
C GLU A 40 15.97 8.68 6.57
N ALA A 41 16.89 7.78 6.26
CA ALA A 41 17.82 7.23 7.22
C ALA A 41 19.13 7.98 7.07
N ASP A 42 19.66 8.53 8.16
CA ASP A 42 20.99 9.14 8.20
C ASP A 42 22.05 8.09 7.75
N GLY A 43 22.35 8.06 6.44
CA GLY A 43 23.42 7.25 5.85
C GLY A 43 23.07 5.80 5.47
N GLY A 44 21.80 5.41 5.29
CA GLY A 44 21.40 4.05 4.91
C GLY A 44 20.20 3.95 3.95
N GLN A 45 19.81 2.73 3.55
CA GLN A 45 18.53 2.51 2.84
C GLN A 45 17.37 2.88 3.77
N GLY A 46 16.58 3.88 3.39
CA GLY A 46 15.42 4.31 4.16
C GLY A 46 14.37 3.20 4.28
N VAL A 47 13.70 3.11 5.43
CA VAL A 47 12.61 2.14 5.63
C VAL A 47 11.34 2.72 4.98
N PRO A 48 10.60 1.93 4.17
CA PRO A 48 9.34 2.40 3.62
C PRO A 48 8.31 2.58 4.75
N TRP A 49 7.67 3.75 4.78
CA TRP A 49 6.70 4.09 5.84
C TRP A 49 5.35 4.53 5.28
N ARG A 50 5.29 4.84 3.97
CA ARG A 50 4.05 5.23 3.30
C ARG A 50 3.98 4.65 1.89
N LEU A 51 2.81 4.12 1.56
CA LEU A 51 2.42 3.70 0.21
C LEU A 51 1.26 4.58 -0.26
N HIS A 52 1.34 5.08 -1.49
CA HIS A 52 0.24 5.76 -2.16
C HIS A 52 -0.29 4.87 -3.28
N LEU A 53 -1.61 4.66 -3.29
CA LEU A 53 -2.29 3.88 -4.33
C LEU A 53 -3.26 4.79 -5.09
N GLY A 54 -3.11 4.82 -6.41
CA GLY A 54 -3.97 5.56 -7.33
C GLY A 54 -4.64 4.67 -8.37
N GLY A 55 -5.72 5.15 -8.98
CA GLY A 55 -6.45 4.39 -10.02
C GLY A 55 -7.43 3.39 -9.43
N ALA A 56 -7.39 2.12 -9.86
CA ALA A 56 -8.39 1.13 -9.51
C ALA A 56 -7.79 -0.19 -8.97
N LEU A 57 -8.12 -0.54 -7.73
CA LEU A 57 -7.81 -1.86 -7.16
C LEU A 57 -8.97 -2.83 -7.43
N THR A 58 -8.76 -3.74 -8.37
CA THR A 58 -9.76 -4.69 -8.86
C THR A 58 -9.39 -6.12 -8.49
N PHE A 59 -10.21 -7.08 -8.94
CA PHE A 59 -9.92 -8.51 -8.83
C PHE A 59 -8.54 -8.85 -9.44
N PHE A 60 -8.26 -8.32 -10.62
CA PHE A 60 -7.05 -8.65 -11.39
C PHE A 60 -5.78 -8.12 -10.72
N THR A 61 -5.86 -6.99 -10.01
CA THR A 61 -4.69 -6.39 -9.37
C THR A 61 -4.49 -6.82 -7.92
N SER A 62 -5.40 -7.63 -7.36
CA SER A 62 -5.46 -7.92 -5.92
C SER A 62 -4.24 -8.69 -5.40
N SER A 63 -3.79 -9.73 -6.12
CA SER A 63 -2.60 -10.50 -5.73
C SER A 63 -1.33 -9.64 -5.77
N GLY A 64 -1.16 -8.83 -6.82
CA GLY A 64 0.01 -7.97 -6.93
C GLY A 64 0.01 -6.84 -5.91
N ALA A 65 -1.14 -6.23 -5.64
CA ALA A 65 -1.28 -5.22 -4.60
C ALA A 65 -0.97 -5.78 -3.20
N ALA A 66 -1.43 -7.00 -2.88
CA ALA A 66 -1.11 -7.66 -1.61
C ALA A 66 0.40 -7.87 -1.44
N LEU A 67 1.08 -8.29 -2.51
CA LEU A 67 2.51 -8.54 -2.49
C LEU A 67 3.31 -7.24 -2.35
N VAL A 68 2.92 -6.18 -3.07
CA VAL A 68 3.53 -4.85 -2.95
C VAL A 68 3.37 -4.29 -1.53
N LEU A 69 2.18 -4.42 -0.95
CA LEU A 69 1.93 -4.02 0.43
C LEU A 69 2.78 -4.81 1.42
N ALA A 70 2.88 -6.13 1.24
CA ALA A 70 3.70 -6.97 2.10
C ALA A 70 5.18 -6.60 2.01
N SER A 71 5.69 -6.34 0.80
CA SER A 71 7.10 -5.94 0.59
C SER A 71 7.39 -4.54 1.10
N ALA A 72 6.48 -3.58 0.90
CA ALA A 72 6.69 -2.20 1.34
C ALA A 72 6.55 -2.04 2.86
N SER A 73 5.76 -2.90 3.53
CA SER A 73 5.54 -2.80 4.97
C SER A 73 6.52 -3.63 5.82
N ASP A 74 7.51 -4.30 5.22
CA ASP A 74 8.48 -5.15 5.91
C ASP A 74 9.89 -4.54 5.81
N PRO A 75 10.63 -4.29 6.92
CA PRO A 75 10.26 -4.50 8.33
C PRO A 75 9.74 -3.22 8.99
N CYS A 76 8.45 -2.90 8.85
CA CYS A 76 7.81 -1.82 9.60
C CYS A 76 7.27 -2.37 10.94
N ARG A 77 7.71 -1.80 12.07
CA ARG A 77 7.30 -2.21 13.43
C ARG A 77 6.26 -1.29 14.07
N ASP A 78 6.11 -0.07 13.53
CA ASP A 78 5.25 0.97 14.09
C ASP A 78 4.02 1.17 13.21
N VAL A 79 3.88 2.35 12.58
CA VAL A 79 2.73 2.68 11.74
C VAL A 79 3.14 2.75 10.28
N PHE A 80 2.59 1.86 9.46
CA PHE A 80 2.69 1.94 8.01
C PHE A 80 1.48 2.71 7.47
N ARG A 81 1.69 3.71 6.62
CA ARG A 81 0.62 4.58 6.10
C ARG A 81 0.25 4.18 4.68
N LEU A 82 -1.04 4.04 4.42
CA LEU A 82 -1.58 3.77 3.10
C LEU A 82 -2.46 4.95 2.66
N ASP A 83 -1.95 5.79 1.78
CA ASP A 83 -2.69 6.92 1.22
C ASP A 83 -3.50 6.48 -0.01
N LEU A 84 -4.82 6.72 0.05
CA LEU A 84 -5.79 6.35 -0.97
C LEU A 84 -6.45 7.58 -1.63
N ALA A 85 -5.84 8.77 -1.52
CA ALA A 85 -6.39 10.02 -2.07
C ALA A 85 -6.66 9.93 -3.59
N LEU A 86 -5.84 9.16 -4.30
CA LEU A 86 -5.93 8.95 -5.75
C LEU A 86 -6.62 7.64 -6.13
N LEU A 87 -7.05 6.83 -5.16
CA LEU A 87 -7.74 5.58 -5.44
C LEU A 87 -9.22 5.86 -5.78
N GLU A 88 -9.58 5.56 -7.02
CA GLU A 88 -10.91 5.82 -7.58
C GLU A 88 -11.86 4.66 -7.32
N PHE A 89 -11.33 3.43 -7.31
CA PHE A 89 -12.11 2.22 -7.14
C PHE A 89 -11.41 1.19 -6.26
N LEU A 90 -12.19 0.56 -5.37
CA LEU A 90 -11.76 -0.56 -4.55
C LEU A 90 -12.84 -1.65 -4.58
N GLY A 91 -12.50 -2.83 -5.07
CA GLY A 91 -13.35 -4.01 -4.98
C GLY A 91 -13.22 -4.76 -3.64
N LEU A 92 -14.15 -5.68 -3.36
CA LEU A 92 -14.10 -6.54 -2.17
C LEU A 92 -12.80 -7.34 -2.08
N ARG A 93 -12.31 -7.88 -3.21
CA ARG A 93 -11.01 -8.57 -3.25
C ARG A 93 -9.81 -7.65 -3.05
N GLY A 94 -9.96 -6.36 -3.35
CA GLY A 94 -8.97 -5.36 -2.97
C GLY A 94 -8.84 -5.25 -1.45
N CYS A 95 -9.96 -5.31 -0.70
CA CYS A 95 -9.90 -5.36 0.76
C CYS A 95 -9.19 -6.62 1.26
N THR A 96 -9.44 -7.78 0.64
CA THR A 96 -8.72 -9.02 0.92
C THR A 96 -7.21 -8.84 0.69
N ALA A 97 -6.81 -8.19 -0.40
CA ALA A 97 -5.40 -7.87 -0.66
C ALA A 97 -4.77 -6.97 0.43
N LEU A 98 -5.49 -5.95 0.90
CA LEU A 98 -5.05 -5.10 2.02
C LEU A 98 -4.84 -5.93 3.29
N LEU A 99 -5.77 -6.83 3.61
CA LEU A 99 -5.67 -7.72 4.78
C LEU A 99 -4.52 -8.71 4.67
N HIS A 100 -4.31 -9.30 3.49
CA HIS A 100 -3.20 -10.23 3.27
C HIS A 100 -1.84 -9.53 3.32
N GLY A 101 -1.71 -8.38 2.66
CA GLY A 101 -0.48 -7.59 2.66
C GLY A 101 -0.07 -7.13 4.06
N THR A 102 -1.03 -6.93 4.95
CA THR A 102 -0.79 -6.51 6.35
C THR A 102 -0.62 -7.66 7.34
N ARG A 103 -0.76 -8.93 6.92
CA ARG A 103 -0.66 -10.07 7.83
C ARG A 103 0.75 -10.24 8.41
N ARG A 104 1.79 -10.10 7.58
CA ARG A 104 3.21 -10.16 8.04
C ARG A 104 3.55 -9.00 8.96
N PHE A 105 3.07 -7.82 8.61
CA PHE A 105 3.22 -6.63 9.43
C PHE A 105 2.56 -6.77 10.82
N ARG A 106 1.43 -7.49 10.91
CA ARG A 106 0.82 -7.88 12.21
C ARG A 106 1.74 -8.77 13.04
N GLU A 107 2.49 -9.68 12.43
CA GLU A 107 3.44 -10.56 13.13
C GLU A 107 4.57 -9.77 13.79
N HIS A 108 4.83 -8.55 13.30
CA HIS A 108 5.82 -7.61 13.86
C HIS A 108 5.22 -6.55 14.80
N GLY A 109 3.92 -6.61 15.09
CA GLY A 109 3.24 -5.69 16.01
C GLY A 109 2.84 -4.34 15.42
N GLY A 110 2.97 -4.15 14.10
CA GLY A 110 2.67 -2.88 13.47
C GLY A 110 1.18 -2.58 13.24
N LEU A 111 0.85 -1.30 13.05
CA LEU A 111 -0.47 -0.75 12.68
C LEU A 111 -0.54 -0.13 11.25
N LEU A 112 -1.51 -0.56 10.43
CA LEU A 112 -1.76 0.03 9.10
C LEU A 112 -2.70 1.23 9.29
N SER A 113 -2.28 2.42 8.91
CA SER A 113 -3.10 3.62 8.90
C SER A 113 -3.53 3.95 7.48
N ILE A 114 -4.80 3.74 7.15
CA ILE A 114 -5.38 4.13 5.86
C ILE A 114 -5.78 5.60 5.91
N GLU A 115 -5.21 6.38 5.01
CA GLU A 115 -5.33 7.84 4.94
C GLU A 115 -6.06 8.26 3.65
N HIS A 116 -6.85 9.33 3.76
CA HIS A 116 -7.55 9.99 2.65
C HIS A 116 -8.39 9.10 1.70
N PRO A 117 -9.13 8.08 2.17
CA PRO A 117 -9.98 7.30 1.27
C PRO A 117 -11.14 8.14 0.74
N ARG A 118 -11.30 8.19 -0.59
CA ARG A 118 -12.48 8.78 -1.23
C ARG A 118 -13.77 8.10 -0.77
N THR A 119 -14.91 8.81 -0.79
CA THR A 119 -16.19 8.32 -0.26
C THR A 119 -16.59 6.91 -0.74
N PRO A 120 -16.50 6.56 -2.04
CA PRO A 120 -16.84 5.20 -2.50
C PRO A 120 -15.91 4.13 -1.92
N VAL A 121 -14.60 4.41 -1.93
CA VAL A 121 -13.57 3.53 -1.35
C VAL A 121 -13.75 3.37 0.15
N ARG A 122 -14.00 4.47 0.88
CA ARG A 122 -14.23 4.49 2.32
C ARG A 122 -15.40 3.59 2.72
N ARG A 123 -16.49 3.59 1.93
CA ARG A 123 -17.63 2.69 2.16
C ARG A 123 -17.22 1.23 2.06
N VAL A 124 -16.51 0.85 1.00
CA VAL A 124 -16.04 -0.52 0.80
C VAL A 124 -15.08 -0.95 1.92
N LEU A 125 -14.14 -0.09 2.31
CA LEU A 125 -13.19 -0.37 3.41
C LEU A 125 -13.90 -0.62 4.74
N ARG A 126 -14.92 0.19 5.08
CA ARG A 126 -15.68 0.01 6.32
C ARG A 126 -16.36 -1.35 6.43
N HIS A 127 -16.75 -1.94 5.31
CA HIS A 127 -17.35 -3.28 5.27
C HIS A 127 -16.31 -4.39 5.09
N GLY A 128 -15.30 -4.15 4.26
CA GLY A 128 -14.29 -5.16 3.90
C GLY A 128 -13.19 -5.36 4.94
N LEU A 129 -13.02 -4.42 5.89
CA LEU A 129 -12.01 -4.48 6.95
C LEU A 129 -12.62 -4.63 8.35
N VAL A 130 -13.91 -4.99 8.45
CA VAL A 130 -14.54 -5.26 9.75
C VAL A 130 -13.77 -6.36 10.47
N GLY A 131 -13.39 -6.08 11.72
CA GLY A 131 -12.62 -7.03 12.56
C GLY A 131 -11.10 -6.99 12.36
N ALA A 132 -10.57 -6.12 11.49
CA ALA A 132 -9.13 -5.93 11.34
C ALA A 132 -8.56 -5.10 12.49
N HIS A 133 -8.01 -5.76 13.52
CA HIS A 133 -7.54 -5.11 14.75
C HIS A 133 -6.28 -4.24 14.57
N ASN A 134 -5.50 -4.48 13.51
CA ASN A 134 -4.27 -3.75 13.21
C ASN A 134 -4.43 -2.78 12.02
N VAL A 135 -5.68 -2.40 11.69
CA VAL A 135 -5.97 -1.44 10.64
C VAL A 135 -6.80 -0.28 11.20
N ARG A 136 -6.30 0.94 11.01
CA ARG A 136 -6.99 2.18 11.36
C ARG A 136 -7.43 2.89 10.08
N LEU A 137 -8.69 3.28 10.02
CA LEU A 137 -9.26 4.06 8.91
C LEU A 137 -9.48 5.52 9.35
N GLY A 138 -8.73 6.46 8.76
CA GLY A 138 -8.94 7.92 8.92
C GLY A 138 -10.05 8.46 8.01
#